data_AF-A0A0V7Z839-F1
#
_entry.id   AF-A0A0V7Z839-F1
#
_cell.length_a   1.000
_cell.length_b   1.000
_cell.length_c   1.000
_cell.angle_alpha   90.00
_cell.angle_beta   90.00
_cell.angle_gamma   90.00
#
_symmetry.space_group_name_H-M   'P 1'
#
loop_
_entity.id
_entity.type
_entity.pdbx_description
1 polymer ?
#
loop_
_entity_poly.entity_id
_entity_poly.type
_entity_poly.pdbx_seq_one_letter_code
_entity_poly.pdbx_strand_id
1 'polypeptide(L)'
;MNNLERFYRTVHGRELLPWERQLAVRVAAALNTTTDDDFVVHLLLLYNATHVISEMHNELVAARDSLSQSNRELVHDLSVEVRRNTRTVYVLLGVVVASVLGSVWIILSLASLSHQYAISEARIAAALQTGERRGASVPQPALTR
;
A
#
# COMPACT_ATOMS: atom_id res chain seq x y z
N MET A 1 9.12 59.98 -28.64
CA MET A 1 8.78 58.64 -28.10
C MET A 1 10.08 57.86 -28.04
N ASN A 2 10.49 57.38 -26.87
CA ASN A 2 11.73 56.61 -26.68
C ASN A 2 11.66 55.29 -27.47
N ASN A 3 12.77 54.83 -28.04
CA ASN A 3 12.88 53.52 -28.67
C ASN A 3 12.52 52.40 -27.68
N LEU A 4 12.93 52.53 -26.42
CA LEU A 4 12.61 51.56 -25.36
C LEU A 4 11.10 51.46 -25.09
N GLU A 5 10.39 52.59 -25.06
CA GLU A 5 8.92 52.62 -24.84
C GLU A 5 8.17 52.06 -26.05
N ARG A 6 8.65 52.37 -27.27
CA ARG A 6 8.09 51.82 -28.51
C ARG A 6 8.29 50.31 -28.59
N PHE A 7 9.46 49.82 -28.19
CA PHE A 7 9.78 48.41 -28.14
C PHE A 7 8.85 47.67 -27.15
N TYR A 8 8.72 48.15 -25.92
CA TYR A 8 7.85 47.52 -24.92
C TYR A 8 6.37 47.51 -25.33
N ARG A 9 5.89 48.59 -25.94
CA ARG A 9 4.52 48.64 -26.47
C ARG A 9 4.32 47.65 -27.63
N THR A 10 5.33 47.42 -28.46
CA THR A 10 5.24 46.51 -29.61
C THR A 10 5.38 45.03 -29.21
N VAL A 11 6.34 44.71 -28.33
CA VAL A 11 6.67 43.32 -27.97
C VAL A 11 5.81 42.81 -26.82
N HIS A 12 5.55 43.64 -25.81
CA HIS A 12 4.81 43.23 -24.61
C HIS A 12 3.37 43.77 -24.57
N GLY A 13 2.96 44.61 -25.53
CA GLY A 13 1.61 45.20 -25.57
C GLY A 13 1.29 46.13 -24.40
N ARG A 14 2.30 46.48 -23.58
CA ARG A 14 2.14 47.28 -22.35
C ARG A 14 3.14 48.43 -22.32
N GLU A 15 2.83 49.43 -21.50
CA GLU A 15 3.77 50.52 -21.23
C GLU A 15 4.89 50.07 -20.30
N LEU A 16 6.02 50.76 -20.40
CA LEU A 16 7.24 50.50 -19.65
C LEU A 16 7.02 50.85 -18.16
N LEU A 17 7.21 49.87 -17.27
CA LEU A 17 6.98 50.04 -15.83
C LEU A 17 8.03 50.98 -15.20
N PRO A 18 7.72 51.62 -14.06
CA PRO A 18 8.64 52.58 -13.40
C PRO A 18 9.98 51.95 -12.99
N TRP A 19 9.96 50.69 -12.56
CA TRP A 19 11.17 49.96 -12.18
C TRP A 19 12.01 49.54 -13.40
N GLU A 20 11.38 49.20 -14.52
CA GLU A 20 12.06 48.88 -15.79
C GLU A 20 12.78 50.11 -16.35
N ARG A 21 12.15 51.29 -16.21
CA ARG A 21 12.80 52.58 -16.53
C ARG A 21 14.05 52.81 -15.68
N GLN A 22 13.96 52.60 -14.37
CA GLN A 22 15.12 52.78 -13.49
C GLN A 22 16.23 51.78 -13.81
N LEU A 23 15.89 50.53 -14.15
CA LEU A 23 16.86 49.53 -14.57
C LEU A 23 17.55 49.95 -15.87
N ALA A 24 16.79 50.41 -16.86
CA ALA A 24 17.32 50.92 -18.13
C ALA A 24 18.28 52.10 -17.93
N VAL A 25 17.92 53.06 -17.06
CA VAL A 25 18.77 54.20 -16.72
C VAL A 25 20.06 53.75 -16.03
N ARG A 26 19.99 52.78 -15.11
CA ARG A 26 21.18 52.24 -14.42
C ARG A 26 22.10 51.51 -15.39
N VAL A 27 21.54 50.70 -16.29
CA VAL A 27 22.30 49.97 -17.31
C VAL A 27 22.96 50.93 -18.30
N ALA A 28 22.23 51.92 -18.80
CA ALA A 28 22.76 52.95 -19.68
C ALA A 28 23.87 53.76 -19.00
N ALA A 29 23.68 54.17 -17.74
CA ALA A 29 24.71 54.87 -16.97
C ALA A 29 25.96 54.01 -16.72
N ALA A 30 25.80 52.71 -16.43
CA ALA A 30 26.91 51.78 -16.21
C ALA A 30 27.71 51.51 -17.50
N LEU A 31 27.04 51.49 -18.65
CA LEU A 31 27.66 51.30 -19.96
C LEU A 31 28.16 52.62 -20.57
N ASN A 32 27.93 53.76 -19.90
CA ASN A 32 28.19 55.09 -20.43
C ASN A 32 27.51 55.33 -21.80
N THR A 33 26.29 54.82 -21.96
CA THR A 33 25.47 54.93 -23.18
C THR A 33 24.13 55.59 -22.87
N THR A 34 23.27 55.72 -23.89
CA THR A 34 21.91 56.24 -23.72
C THR A 34 20.91 55.10 -23.50
N THR A 35 19.79 55.40 -22.85
CA THR A 35 18.70 54.43 -22.64
C THR A 35 17.97 54.01 -23.92
N ASP A 36 18.20 54.72 -25.02
CA ASP A 36 17.57 54.49 -26.32
C ASP A 36 18.44 53.66 -27.27
N ASP A 37 19.65 53.28 -26.84
CA ASP A 37 20.51 52.37 -27.59
C ASP A 37 19.94 50.95 -27.60
N ASP A 38 19.87 50.34 -28.79
CA ASP A 38 19.36 48.98 -29.01
C ASP A 38 20.08 47.94 -28.13
N PHE A 39 21.35 48.20 -27.78
CA PHE A 39 22.13 47.35 -26.89
C PHE A 39 21.56 47.31 -25.46
N VAL A 40 21.09 48.44 -24.92
CA VAL A 40 20.46 48.51 -23.59
C VAL A 40 19.12 47.78 -23.59
N VAL A 41 18.35 47.90 -24.68
CA VAL A 41 17.09 47.17 -24.86
C VAL A 41 17.31 45.65 -24.85
N HIS A 42 18.31 45.16 -25.60
CA HIS A 42 18.66 43.74 -25.63
C HIS A 42 19.11 43.20 -24.27
N LEU A 43 19.88 43.99 -23.53
CA LEU A 43 20.39 43.58 -22.23
C LEU A 43 19.28 43.49 -21.18
N LEU A 44 18.31 44.41 -21.23
CA LEU A 44 17.09 44.35 -20.40
C LEU A 44 16.23 43.13 -20.72
N LEU A 45 16.05 42.81 -22.00
CA LEU A 45 15.34 41.61 -22.43
C LEU A 45 16.02 40.35 -21.92
N LEU A 46 17.34 40.25 -22.09
CA LEU A 46 18.11 39.10 -21.65
C LEU A 46 18.04 38.94 -20.12
N TYR A 47 18.13 40.04 -19.38
CA TYR A 47 17.97 40.03 -17.92
C TYR A 47 16.58 39.53 -17.52
N ASN A 48 15.52 40.07 -18.13
CA ASN A 48 14.14 39.67 -17.81
C ASN A 48 13.87 38.21 -18.19
N ALA A 49 14.32 37.76 -19.36
CA ALA A 49 14.21 36.37 -19.77
C ALA A 49 14.96 35.44 -18.81
N THR A 50 16.17 35.81 -18.41
CA THR A 50 16.98 35.02 -17.46
C THR A 50 16.33 34.96 -16.08
N HIS A 51 15.75 36.07 -15.61
CA HIS A 51 15.01 36.12 -14.36
C HIS A 51 13.81 35.17 -14.39
N VAL A 52 12.97 35.25 -15.42
CA VAL A 52 11.80 34.36 -15.58
C VAL A 52 12.22 32.91 -15.70
N ILE A 53 13.27 32.61 -16.47
CA ILE A 53 13.80 31.23 -16.60
C ILE A 53 14.28 30.71 -15.24
N SER A 54 14.99 31.53 -14.47
CA SER A 54 15.48 31.14 -13.14
C SER A 54 14.34 30.90 -12.15
N GLU A 55 13.29 31.72 -12.19
CA GLU A 55 12.11 31.58 -11.35
C GLU A 55 11.33 30.30 -11.70
N MET A 56 11.03 30.08 -12.98
CA MET A 56 10.41 28.85 -13.46
C MET A 56 11.26 27.60 -13.15
N HIS A 57 12.59 27.72 -13.23
CA HIS A 57 13.48 26.62 -12.87
C HIS A 57 13.39 26.28 -11.38
N ASN A 58 13.37 27.29 -10.50
CA ASN A 58 13.23 27.09 -9.06
C ASN A 58 11.86 26.47 -8.71
N GLU A 59 10.78 26.95 -9.32
CA GLU A 59 9.46 26.36 -9.14
C GLU A 59 9.41 24.90 -9.63
N LEU A 60 10.04 24.61 -10.77
CA LEU A 60 10.12 23.25 -11.31
C LEU A 60 10.93 22.33 -10.39
N VAL A 61 12.05 22.80 -9.84
CA VAL A 61 12.87 22.05 -8.88
C VAL A 61 12.07 21.79 -7.60
N ALA A 62 11.38 22.80 -7.06
CA ALA A 62 10.54 22.66 -5.88
C ALA A 62 9.38 21.66 -6.12
N ALA A 63 8.72 21.74 -7.28
CA ALA A 63 7.67 20.81 -7.67
C ALA A 63 8.21 19.38 -7.83
N ARG A 64 9.37 19.20 -8.46
CA ARG A 64 10.06 17.91 -8.59
C ARG A 64 10.38 17.32 -7.24
N ASP A 65 10.92 18.11 -6.32
CA ASP A 65 11.32 17.64 -5.01
C ASP A 65 10.10 17.24 -4.19
N SER A 66 9.01 18.03 -4.24
CA SER A 66 7.72 17.68 -3.64
C SER A 66 7.14 16.38 -4.22
N LEU A 67 7.17 16.20 -5.55
CA LEU A 67 6.71 14.96 -6.20
C LEU A 67 7.56 13.76 -5.74
N SER A 68 8.87 13.94 -5.64
CA SER A 68 9.79 12.88 -5.24
C SER A 68 9.55 12.45 -3.78
N GLN A 69 9.24 13.41 -2.90
CA GLN A 69 8.89 13.14 -1.51
C GLN A 69 7.55 12.42 -1.41
N SER A 70 6.53 12.92 -2.10
CA SER A 70 5.20 12.30 -2.11
C SER A 70 5.26 10.85 -2.63
N ASN A 71 6.03 10.60 -3.71
CA ASN A 71 6.20 9.25 -4.23
C ASN A 71 6.87 8.30 -3.20
N ARG A 72 7.87 8.77 -2.44
CA ARG A 72 8.47 7.98 -1.36
C ARG A 72 7.47 7.64 -0.26
N GLU A 73 6.62 8.59 0.12
CA GLU A 73 5.56 8.40 1.11
C GLU A 73 4.53 7.37 0.62
N LEU A 74 4.06 7.49 -0.63
CA LEU A 74 3.15 6.51 -1.25
C LEU A 74 3.74 5.10 -1.29
N VAL A 75 5.02 4.95 -1.68
CA VAL A 75 5.69 3.64 -1.68
C VAL A 75 5.77 3.07 -0.26
N HIS A 76 6.04 3.91 0.73
CA HIS A 76 6.08 3.49 2.13
C HIS A 76 4.72 3.00 2.61
N ASP A 77 3.66 3.79 2.42
CA ASP A 77 2.29 3.45 2.82
C ASP A 77 1.81 2.17 2.13
N LEU A 78 2.07 2.04 0.82
CA LEU A 78 1.71 0.83 0.08
C LEU A 78 2.45 -0.40 0.63
N SER A 79 3.73 -0.27 0.98
CA SER A 79 4.51 -1.37 1.56
C SER A 79 3.98 -1.80 2.92
N VAL A 80 3.54 -0.85 3.75
CA VAL A 80 2.94 -1.11 5.07
C VAL A 80 1.60 -1.82 4.91
N GLU A 81 0.76 -1.36 3.98
CA GLU A 81 -0.55 -1.95 3.74
C GLU A 81 -0.43 -3.37 3.16
N VAL A 82 0.46 -3.58 2.19
CA VAL A 82 0.74 -4.93 1.65
C VAL A 82 1.26 -5.87 2.74
N ARG A 83 2.16 -5.40 3.61
CA ARG A 83 2.68 -6.21 4.73
C ARG A 83 1.57 -6.56 5.73
N ARG A 84 0.69 -5.61 6.05
CA ARG A 84 -0.46 -5.82 6.93
C ARG A 84 -1.45 -6.81 6.33
N ASN A 85 -1.79 -6.66 5.06
CA ASN A 85 -2.69 -7.56 4.36
C ASN A 85 -2.10 -8.98 4.29
N THR A 86 -0.83 -9.11 3.95
CA THR A 86 -0.11 -10.39 3.92
C THR A 86 -0.14 -11.10 5.29
N ARG A 87 0.09 -10.37 6.38
CA ARG A 87 0.00 -10.93 7.74
C ARG A 87 -1.43 -11.41 8.03
N THR A 88 -2.44 -10.65 7.62
CA THR A 88 -3.85 -11.00 7.81
C THR A 88 -4.22 -12.28 7.05
N VAL A 89 -3.75 -12.42 5.80
CA VAL A 89 -3.92 -13.63 4.99
C VAL A 89 -3.27 -14.85 5.66
N TYR A 90 -2.05 -14.73 6.19
CA TYR A 90 -1.41 -15.85 6.90
C TYR A 90 -2.15 -16.27 8.17
N VAL A 91 -2.70 -15.30 8.92
CA VAL A 91 -3.53 -15.61 10.11
C VAL A 91 -4.79 -16.36 9.69
N LEU A 92 -5.49 -15.90 8.66
CA LEU A 92 -6.67 -16.58 8.10
C LEU A 92 -6.32 -18.01 7.65
N LEU A 93 -5.20 -18.19 6.94
CA LEU A 93 -4.74 -19.50 6.51
C LEU A 93 -4.50 -20.42 7.72
N GLY A 94 -3.86 -19.90 8.78
CA GLY A 94 -3.64 -20.65 10.02
C GLY A 94 -4.94 -21.08 10.70
N VAL A 95 -5.94 -20.20 10.76
CA VAL A 95 -7.27 -20.52 11.31
C VAL A 95 -7.96 -21.61 10.49
N VAL A 96 -7.90 -21.54 9.17
CA VAL A 96 -8.48 -22.57 8.29
C VAL A 96 -7.80 -23.93 8.53
N VAL A 97 -6.48 -23.97 8.56
CA VAL A 97 -5.73 -25.21 8.81
C VAL A 97 -6.06 -25.78 10.20
N ALA A 98 -6.09 -24.95 11.24
CA ALA A 98 -6.45 -25.37 12.59
C ALA A 98 -7.89 -25.92 12.65
N SER A 99 -8.83 -25.30 11.94
CA SER A 99 -10.23 -25.76 11.86
C SER A 99 -10.33 -27.13 11.19
N VAL A 100 -9.59 -27.35 10.10
CA VAL A 100 -9.58 -28.64 9.40
C VAL A 100 -8.98 -29.72 10.28
N LEU A 101 -7.82 -29.45 10.91
CA LEU A 101 -7.17 -30.38 11.82
C LEU A 101 -8.06 -30.72 13.02
N GLY A 102 -8.72 -29.72 13.61
CA GLY A 102 -9.67 -29.93 14.70
C GLY A 102 -10.85 -30.80 14.27
N SER A 103 -11.39 -30.58 13.07
CA SER A 103 -12.49 -31.39 12.52
C SER A 103 -12.05 -32.85 12.33
N VAL A 104 -10.87 -33.08 11.76
CA VAL A 104 -10.31 -34.43 11.60
C VAL A 104 -10.10 -35.11 12.96
N TRP A 105 -9.58 -34.37 13.94
CA TRP A 105 -9.38 -34.88 15.30
C TRP A 105 -10.69 -35.30 15.96
N ILE A 106 -11.74 -34.49 15.82
CA ILE A 106 -13.08 -34.80 16.33
C ILE A 106 -13.61 -36.09 15.68
N ILE A 107 -13.53 -36.20 14.35
CA ILE A 107 -13.98 -37.40 13.63
C ILE A 107 -13.23 -38.65 14.09
N LEU A 108 -11.91 -38.56 14.23
CA LEU A 108 -11.08 -39.68 14.68
C LEU A 108 -11.42 -40.09 16.12
N SER A 109 -11.65 -39.10 16.99
CA SER A 109 -12.06 -39.34 18.37
C SER A 109 -13.41 -40.04 18.42
N LEU A 110 -14.40 -39.56 17.66
CA LEU A 110 -15.73 -40.20 17.55
C LEU A 110 -15.63 -41.63 17.01
N ALA A 111 -14.82 -41.86 15.98
CA ALA A 111 -14.61 -43.18 15.41
C ALA A 111 -13.98 -44.15 16.43
N SER A 112 -12.98 -43.69 17.19
CA SER A 112 -12.34 -44.52 18.23
C SER A 112 -13.31 -44.86 19.36
N LEU A 113 -14.13 -43.90 19.81
CA LEU A 113 -15.18 -44.12 20.81
C LEU A 113 -16.26 -45.08 20.30
N SER A 114 -16.70 -44.92 19.05
CA SER A 114 -17.66 -45.82 18.42
C SER A 114 -17.13 -47.25 18.32
N HIS A 115 -15.87 -47.42 17.95
CA HIS A 115 -15.25 -48.74 17.87
C HIS A 115 -15.12 -49.41 19.25
N GLN A 116 -14.71 -48.65 20.27
CA GLN A 116 -14.66 -49.13 21.65
C GLN A 116 -16.04 -49.52 22.18
N TYR A 117 -17.06 -48.71 21.87
CA TYR A 117 -18.43 -48.99 22.24
C TYR A 117 -18.92 -50.30 21.59
N ALA A 118 -18.71 -50.49 20.28
CA ALA A 118 -19.08 -51.71 19.57
C ALA A 118 -18.37 -52.97 20.10
N ILE A 119 -17.08 -52.87 20.46
CA ILE A 119 -16.35 -53.97 21.09
C ILE A 119 -16.93 -54.30 22.47
N SER A 120 -17.29 -53.28 23.25
CA SER A 120 -17.87 -53.47 24.58
C SER A 120 -19.24 -54.16 24.52
N GLU A 121 -20.11 -53.77 23.58
CA GLU A 121 -21.38 -54.46 23.35
C GLU A 121 -21.17 -55.91 22.90
N ALA A 122 -20.24 -56.15 21.97
CA ALA A 122 -19.91 -57.51 21.53
C ALA A 122 -19.41 -58.40 22.67
N ARG A 123 -18.60 -57.85 23.59
CA ARG A 123 -18.13 -58.58 24.79
C ARG A 123 -19.27 -58.87 25.77
N ILE A 124 -20.19 -57.92 25.97
CA ILE A 124 -21.35 -58.11 26.86
C ILE A 124 -22.29 -59.17 26.28
N ALA A 125 -22.56 -59.13 24.98
CA ALA A 125 -23.36 -60.14 24.29
C ALA A 125 -22.73 -61.55 24.36
N ALA A 126 -21.41 -61.65 24.17
CA ALA A 126 -20.69 -62.92 24.32
C ALA A 126 -20.68 -63.43 25.78
N ALA A 127 -20.62 -62.54 26.78
CA ALA A 127 -20.72 -62.89 28.19
C ALA A 127 -22.12 -63.40 28.57
N LEU A 128 -23.17 -62.81 28.01
CA LEU A 128 -24.56 -63.28 28.17
C LEU A 128 -24.74 -64.69 27.57
N GLN A 129 -24.27 -64.92 26.35
CA GLN A 129 -24.37 -66.23 25.69
C GLN A 129 -23.59 -67.32 26.45
N THR A 130 -22.44 -66.99 27.03
CA THR A 130 -21.67 -67.95 27.85
C THR A 130 -22.33 -68.23 29.21
N GLY A 131 -23.02 -67.26 29.81
CA GLY A 131 -23.85 -67.47 31.00
C GLY A 131 -25.05 -68.38 30.73
N GLU A 132 -25.74 -68.17 29.60
CA GLU A 132 -26.89 -68.97 29.18
C GLU A 132 -26.50 -70.43 28.88
N ARG A 133 -25.33 -70.64 28.25
CA ARG A 133 -24.76 -71.99 28.03
C ARG A 133 -24.42 -72.72 29.32
N ARG A 134 -24.06 -72.00 30.39
CA ARG A 134 -23.74 -72.57 31.70
C ARG A 134 -24.99 -72.91 32.53
N GLY A 135 -26.11 -72.22 32.28
CA GLY A 135 -27.43 -72.56 32.83
C GLY A 135 -28.05 -73.81 32.19
N ALA A 136 -27.78 -74.05 30.91
CA ALA A 136 -28.27 -75.23 30.17
C ALA A 136 -27.49 -76.53 30.44
N SER A 137 -26.37 -76.47 31.17
CA SER A 137 -25.49 -77.62 31.44
C SER A 137 -25.57 -78.13 32.88
N VAL A 138 -26.71 -77.99 33.56
CA VAL A 138 -26.98 -78.68 34.82
C VAL A 138 -27.73 -79.98 34.50
N PRO A 139 -27.12 -81.17 34.64
CA PRO A 139 -27.82 -82.42 34.41
C PRO A 139 -28.87 -82.64 35.51
N GLN A 140 -30.14 -82.79 35.11
CA GLN A 140 -31.20 -83.27 36.00
C GLN A 140 -30.85 -84.68 36.51
N PRO A 141 -30.87 -84.93 37.83
CA PRO A 141 -30.74 -86.28 38.35
C PRO A 141 -32.04 -87.05 38.04
N ALA A 142 -31.94 -88.07 37.18
CA ALA A 142 -33.03 -88.99 36.90
C ALA A 142 -33.36 -89.79 38.17
N LEU A 143 -34.53 -89.52 38.76
CA LEU A 143 -35.12 -90.32 39.82
C LEU A 143 -35.77 -91.57 39.20
N THR A 144 -35.28 -92.72 39.63
CA THR A 144 -35.74 -94.07 39.30
C THR A 144 -37.14 -94.35 39.84
N ARG A 145 -37.94 -95.09 39.07
CA ARG A 145 -39.00 -95.95 39.61
C ARG A 145 -39.18 -97.19 38.76
#